data_AF-A0A1G3A9G4-F1
#
_entry.id   AF-A0A1G3A9G4-F1
#
_cell.length_a   1.000
_cell.length_b   1.000
_cell.length_c   1.000
_cell.angle_alpha   90.00
_cell.angle_beta   90.00
_cell.angle_gamma   90.00
#
_symmetry.space_group_name_H-M   'P 1'
#
loop_
_entity.id
_entity.type
_entity.pdbx_description
1 polymer ?
#
loop_
_entity_poly.entity_id
_entity_poly.type
_entity_poly.pdbx_seq_one_letter_code
_entity_poly.pdbx_strand_id
1 'polypeptide(L)'
;MSLWFNGDPANTPQRMYVALSGTNGATGVVAHDDTNAAQIDRWTQWSIPLTEFSNQGVVLTRVQSVSIGFGDKNNPQPDGAGNVYFDDLRLERP
;
A
#
# COMPACT_ATOMS: atom_id res chain seq x y z
N MET A 1 1.27 3.53 -10.19
CA MET A 1 2.50 2.98 -9.58
C MET A 1 2.35 1.48 -9.44
N SER A 2 3.44 0.76 -9.25
CA SER A 2 3.39 -0.64 -8.86
C SER A 2 4.41 -0.95 -7.78
N LEU A 3 4.18 -2.05 -7.07
CA LEU A 3 5.15 -2.68 -6.19
C LEU A 3 4.99 -4.20 -6.28
N TRP A 4 6.02 -4.93 -5.94
CA TRP A 4 5.94 -6.38 -5.74
C TRP A 4 5.98 -6.69 -4.25
N PHE A 5 5.21 -7.69 -3.84
CA PHE A 5 5.21 -8.16 -2.46
C PHE A 5 5.22 -9.69 -2.41
N ASN A 6 5.75 -10.21 -1.31
CA ASN A 6 5.71 -11.63 -0.98
C ASN A 6 5.51 -11.77 0.53
N GLY A 7 4.40 -12.36 0.92
CA GLY A 7 4.02 -12.62 2.31
C GLY A 7 4.39 -14.02 2.78
N ASP A 8 3.71 -14.47 3.83
CA ASP A 8 3.87 -15.79 4.43
C ASP A 8 2.49 -16.29 4.88
N PRO A 9 2.06 -17.52 4.55
CA PRO A 9 0.75 -18.03 4.95
C PRO A 9 0.55 -18.08 6.48
N ALA A 10 1.65 -18.09 7.25
CA ALA A 10 1.63 -18.04 8.71
C ALA A 10 1.45 -16.61 9.27
N ASN A 11 1.47 -15.57 8.44
CA ASN A 11 1.20 -14.20 8.87
C ASN A 11 -0.22 -14.10 9.43
N THR A 12 -0.39 -13.22 10.42
CA THR A 12 -1.75 -12.81 10.81
C THR A 12 -2.46 -12.20 9.59
N PRO A 13 -3.71 -12.57 9.29
CA PRO A 13 -4.45 -12.00 8.16
C PRO A 13 -4.52 -10.48 8.30
N GLN A 14 -3.93 -9.78 7.34
CA GLN A 14 -3.89 -8.32 7.32
C GLN A 14 -4.06 -7.80 5.90
N ARG A 15 -4.90 -6.76 5.78
CA ARG A 15 -5.06 -6.02 4.54
C ARG A 15 -3.93 -5.02 4.42
N MET A 16 -3.23 -5.05 3.29
CA MET A 16 -2.19 -4.06 3.00
C MET A 16 -2.80 -2.77 2.45
N TYR A 17 -2.13 -1.64 2.67
CA TYR A 17 -2.43 -0.38 1.99
C TYR A 17 -1.15 0.34 1.56
N VAL A 18 -1.27 1.16 0.52
CA VAL A 18 -0.30 2.21 0.19
C VAL A 18 -0.94 3.56 0.46
N ALA A 19 -0.21 4.46 1.13
CA ALA A 19 -0.64 5.83 1.35
C ALA A 19 0.36 6.81 0.73
N LEU A 20 -0.15 7.83 0.04
CA LEU A 20 0.62 8.95 -0.47
C LEU A 20 0.20 10.22 0.25
N SER A 21 1.16 10.94 0.83
CA SER A 21 0.92 12.26 1.43
C SER A 21 1.53 13.37 0.58
N GLY A 22 0.74 14.39 0.29
CA GLY A 22 1.15 15.57 -0.48
C GLY A 22 1.43 16.80 0.39
N THR A 23 2.13 17.78 -0.17
CA THR A 23 2.45 19.04 0.55
C THR A 23 1.23 19.87 0.97
N ASN A 24 0.05 19.58 0.40
CA ASN A 24 -1.21 20.24 0.74
C ASN A 24 -1.91 19.64 1.97
N GLY A 25 -1.29 18.64 2.63
CA GLY A 25 -1.86 17.94 3.78
C GLY A 25 -2.84 16.82 3.40
N ALA A 26 -3.15 16.63 2.11
CA ALA A 26 -3.97 15.53 1.66
C ALA A 26 -3.18 14.21 1.71
N THR A 27 -3.81 13.17 2.26
CA THR A 27 -3.30 11.80 2.23
C THR A 27 -4.30 10.90 1.52
N GLY A 28 -3.90 10.34 0.40
CA GLY A 28 -4.68 9.33 -0.31
C GLY A 28 -4.23 7.94 0.14
N VAL A 29 -5.19 7.05 0.41
CA VAL A 29 -4.92 5.67 0.87
C VAL A 29 -5.59 4.70 -0.09
N VAL A 30 -4.84 3.73 -0.59
CA VAL A 30 -5.35 2.67 -1.45
C VAL A 30 -5.09 1.33 -0.76
N ALA A 31 -6.16 0.67 -0.38
CA ALA A 31 -6.11 -0.66 0.22
C ALA A 31 -6.02 -1.73 -0.87
N HIS A 32 -5.36 -2.84 -0.58
CA HIS A 32 -5.35 -4.01 -1.44
C HIS A 32 -6.74 -4.67 -1.42
N ASP A 33 -7.22 -5.12 -2.58
CA ASP A 33 -8.55 -5.72 -2.72
C ASP A 33 -8.67 -6.98 -1.86
N ASP A 34 -7.65 -7.85 -1.92
CA ASP A 34 -7.51 -9.00 -1.02
C ASP A 34 -7.25 -8.55 0.43
N THR A 35 -8.15 -8.90 1.33
CA THR A 35 -8.04 -8.62 2.78
C THR A 35 -6.94 -9.41 3.46
N ASN A 36 -6.45 -10.48 2.83
CA ASN A 36 -5.43 -11.38 3.35
C ASN A 36 -4.14 -11.28 2.55
N ALA A 37 -3.90 -10.16 1.85
CA ALA A 37 -2.75 -9.99 0.96
C ALA A 37 -1.40 -10.28 1.66
N ALA A 38 -1.29 -10.03 2.97
CA ALA A 38 -0.11 -10.39 3.76
C ALA A 38 0.22 -11.90 3.80
N GLN A 39 -0.72 -12.78 3.42
CA GLN A 39 -0.56 -14.24 3.42
C GLN A 39 -0.20 -14.83 2.05
N ILE A 40 -0.09 -14.00 1.01
CA ILE A 40 0.23 -14.47 -0.36
C ILE A 40 1.73 -14.78 -0.43
N ASP A 41 2.08 -16.06 -0.51
CA ASP A 41 3.44 -16.61 -0.41
C ASP A 41 4.18 -16.74 -1.74
N ARG A 42 3.79 -15.89 -2.69
CA ARG A 42 4.44 -15.76 -3.99
C ARG A 42 4.56 -14.30 -4.36
N TRP A 43 5.67 -13.96 -5.00
CA TRP A 43 5.88 -12.64 -5.57
C TRP A 43 4.70 -12.24 -6.46
N THR A 44 3.98 -11.22 -6.01
CA THR A 44 2.76 -10.73 -6.64
C THR A 44 2.92 -9.24 -6.90
N GLN A 45 2.68 -8.83 -8.14
CA GLN A 45 2.66 -7.41 -8.48
C GLN A 45 1.34 -6.81 -8.02
N TRP A 46 1.43 -5.71 -7.29
CA TRP A 46 0.31 -4.83 -7.01
C TRP A 46 0.42 -3.56 -7.85
N SER A 47 -0.46 -3.43 -8.83
CA SER A 47 -0.58 -2.24 -9.67
C SER A 47 -1.68 -1.33 -9.13
N ILE A 48 -1.31 -0.09 -8.83
CA ILE A 48 -2.22 0.93 -8.29
C ILE A 48 -2.27 2.11 -9.27
N PRO A 49 -3.42 2.38 -9.93
CA PRO A 49 -3.58 3.57 -10.75
C PRO A 49 -3.32 4.83 -9.92
N LEU A 50 -2.50 5.76 -10.42
CA LEU A 50 -2.19 6.98 -9.67
C LEU A 50 -3.43 7.86 -9.44
N THR A 51 -4.44 7.69 -10.28
CA THR A 51 -5.74 8.35 -10.17
C THR A 51 -6.46 8.01 -8.86
N GLU A 52 -6.23 6.83 -8.29
CA GLU A 52 -6.79 6.44 -6.98
C GLU A 52 -6.38 7.41 -5.86
N PHE A 53 -5.18 7.97 -5.94
CA PHE A 53 -4.69 8.96 -4.99
C PHE A 53 -5.16 10.38 -5.32
N SER A 54 -5.14 10.78 -6.60
CA SER A 54 -5.58 12.13 -6.99
C SER A 54 -7.08 12.34 -6.79
N ASN A 55 -7.88 11.28 -6.93
CA ASN A 55 -9.32 11.30 -6.61
C ASN A 55 -9.57 11.57 -5.12
N GLN A 56 -8.58 11.31 -4.26
CA GLN A 56 -8.60 11.61 -2.82
C GLN A 56 -7.93 12.96 -2.49
N GLY A 57 -7.61 13.79 -3.49
CA GLY A 57 -7.07 15.14 -3.31
C GLY A 57 -5.54 15.23 -3.21
N VAL A 58 -4.81 14.13 -3.44
CA VAL A 58 -3.34 14.16 -3.49
C VAL A 58 -2.87 14.89 -4.74
N VAL A 59 -2.04 15.92 -4.56
CA VAL A 59 -1.35 16.60 -5.67
C VAL A 59 -0.14 15.77 -6.08
N LEU A 60 -0.29 14.94 -7.12
CA LEU A 60 0.73 13.98 -7.57
C LEU A 60 2.08 14.60 -7.97
N THR A 61 2.11 15.90 -8.32
CA THR A 61 3.35 16.63 -8.61
C THR A 61 4.09 17.09 -7.34
N ARG A 62 3.52 16.87 -6.15
CA ARG A 62 4.02 17.36 -4.85
C ARG A 62 3.86 16.31 -3.74
N VAL A 63 4.21 15.05 -4.03
CA VAL A 63 4.24 13.96 -3.05
C VAL A 63 5.45 14.11 -2.13
N GLN A 64 5.25 13.98 -0.82
CA GLN A 64 6.30 14.08 0.20
C GLN A 64 6.66 12.73 0.80
N SER A 65 5.70 11.82 0.92
CA SER A 65 5.94 10.50 1.47
C SER A 65 5.11 9.43 0.77
N VAL A 66 5.68 8.23 0.76
CA VAL A 66 5.02 6.98 0.43
C VAL A 66 5.06 6.12 1.69
N SER A 67 3.93 5.56 2.08
CA SER A 67 3.85 4.62 3.21
C SER A 67 3.22 3.32 2.73
N ILE A 68 3.81 2.20 3.13
CA ILE A 68 3.18 0.88 3.02
C ILE A 68 2.79 0.50 4.45
N GLY A 69 1.56 0.05 4.64
CA GLY A 69 1.08 -0.35 5.95
C GLY A 69 0.08 -1.49 5.89
N PHE A 70 -0.34 -1.92 7.07
CA PHE A 70 -1.25 -3.03 7.31
C PHE A 70 -2.40 -2.54 8.20
N GLY A 71 -3.61 -3.04 7.94
CA GLY A 71 -4.81 -2.69 8.71
C GLY A 71 -5.40 -1.33 8.32
N ASP A 72 -5.99 -0.63 9.30
CA ASP A 72 -6.62 0.68 9.11
C ASP A 72 -5.63 1.83 9.34
N LYS A 73 -5.30 2.58 8.28
CA LYS A 73 -4.42 3.76 8.34
C LYS A 73 -4.96 4.88 9.26
N ASN A 74 -6.27 4.99 9.41
CA ASN A 74 -6.93 6.02 10.21
C ASN A 74 -7.10 5.59 11.68
N ASN A 75 -6.98 4.30 11.96
CA ASN A 75 -7.06 3.73 13.29
C ASN A 75 -6.00 2.64 13.50
N PRO A 76 -4.71 3.00 13.56
CA PRO A 76 -3.63 2.02 13.69
C PRO A 76 -3.76 1.26 15.01
N GLN A 77 -3.86 -0.06 14.93
CA GLN A 77 -3.88 -0.96 16.09
C GLN A 77 -2.58 -1.76 16.12
N PRO A 78 -2.05 -2.10 17.32
CA PRO A 78 -0.96 -3.04 17.44
C PRO A 78 -1.53 -4.46 17.26
N ASP A 79 -1.82 -4.83 16.02
CA ASP A 79 -2.38 -6.14 15.69
C ASP A 79 -1.54 -6.90 14.66
N GLY A 80 -1.53 -8.22 14.84
CA GLY A 80 -0.82 -9.14 13.98
C GLY A 80 0.69 -9.24 14.19
N ALA A 81 1.22 -10.33 13.66
CA ALA A 81 2.64 -10.63 13.58
C ALA A 81 2.92 -11.33 12.24
N GLY A 82 4.11 -11.12 11.69
CA GLY A 82 4.47 -11.68 10.40
C GLY A 82 5.63 -10.96 9.72
N ASN A 83 6.00 -11.46 8.54
CA ASN A 83 6.98 -10.85 7.65
C ASN A 83 6.39 -10.71 6.24
N VAL A 84 6.62 -9.55 5.62
CA VAL A 84 6.30 -9.33 4.21
C VAL A 84 7.51 -8.67 3.56
N TYR A 85 7.94 -9.24 2.44
CA TYR A 85 9.00 -8.69 1.60
C TYR A 85 8.39 -7.80 0.53
N PHE A 86 9.06 -6.69 0.24
CA PHE A 86 8.67 -5.75 -0.81
C PHE A 86 9.85 -5.53 -1.74
N ASP A 87 9.57 -5.47 -3.04
CA ASP A 87 10.55 -5.18 -4.07
C ASP A 87 9.92 -4.37 -5.21
N ASP A 88 10.73 -3.86 -6.13
CA ASP A 88 10.29 -3.27 -7.39
C ASP A 88 9.18 -2.20 -7.25
N LEU A 89 9.36 -1.30 -6.28
CA LEU A 89 8.56 -0.08 -6.17
C LEU A 89 8.87 0.86 -7.34
N ARG A 90 7.91 0.99 -8.26
CA ARG A 90 8.11 1.67 -9.54
C ARG A 90 6.98 2.64 -9.88
N LEU A 91 7.36 3.72 -10.56
CA LEU A 91 6.42 4.61 -11.24
C LEU A 91 6.37 4.23 -12.72
N GLU A 92 5.32 3.53 -13.11
CA GLU A 92 5.12 3.13 -14.51
C GLU A 92 4.53 4.28 -15.32
N ARG A 93 4.98 4.41 -16.57
CA ARG A 93 4.37 5.32 -17.54
C ARG A 93 3.04 4.74 -18.04
N PRO A 94 2.04 5.58 -18.37
CA PRO A 94 0.82 5.13 -19.04
C PRO A 94 1.11 4.39 -20.34
#